data_AF-A0A2G9U4V4-F1
#
_entry.id   AF-A0A2G9U4V4-F1
#
_cell.length_a   1.000
_cell.length_b   1.000
_cell.length_c   1.000
_cell.angle_alpha   90.00
_cell.angle_beta   90.00
_cell.angle_gamma   90.00
#
_symmetry.space_group_name_H-M   'P 1'
#
loop_
_entity.id
_entity.type
_entity.pdbx_description
1 polymer ?
#
loop_
_entity_poly.entity_id
_entity_poly.type
_entity_poly.pdbx_seq_one_letter_code
_entity_poly.pdbx_strand_id
1 'polypeptide(L)'
;MEEEKTIIDIAPQSDSDGEGDSDKELQIALREGLLKTDKLNYIVPAKRPIINRTAEMREKVAEFARKLPWIETVDVTTKSTLTKEMIDNDFDREMQFYLQAEKAVQIAVPRLLSMGVKVIRPSDYYAEMAKSDGHMQKEDDGPSSSANKMKNFGGSKMGRGFDAKKKWKSEKFGYGGKKKGSKRNDKDSFENINEGREKFGGPKGGSGGFRGRGRARSGRFRGRR
;
A
#
# COMPACT_ATOMS: atom_id res chain seq x y z
N MET A 1 -0.86 -84.86 -6.12
CA MET A 1 -0.55 -84.16 -4.85
C MET A 1 -1.27 -82.83 -4.95
N GLU A 2 -2.60 -82.73 -5.02
CA GLU A 2 -3.64 -83.31 -4.15
C GLU A 2 -3.27 -83.16 -2.68
N GLU A 3 -3.67 -82.03 -2.10
CA GLU A 3 -3.72 -81.80 -0.66
C GLU A 3 -5.16 -81.42 -0.30
N GLU A 4 -5.68 -82.18 0.66
CA GLU A 4 -7.08 -82.28 1.02
C GLU A 4 -7.62 -81.03 1.72
N LYS A 5 -8.89 -80.73 1.42
CA LYS A 5 -9.68 -79.70 2.08
C LYS A 5 -10.13 -80.22 3.45
N THR A 6 -9.65 -79.59 4.53
CA THR A 6 -10.21 -79.81 5.86
C THR A 6 -11.49 -79.01 6.02
N ILE A 7 -12.58 -79.76 6.19
CA ILE A 7 -13.93 -79.27 6.45
C ILE A 7 -13.94 -78.67 7.85
N ILE A 8 -14.31 -77.39 7.95
CA ILE A 8 -14.51 -76.71 9.23
C ILE A 8 -15.99 -76.83 9.58
N ASP A 9 -16.28 -77.60 10.63
CA ASP A 9 -17.62 -77.76 11.21
C ASP A 9 -18.15 -76.41 11.71
N ILE A 10 -19.31 -76.01 11.19
CA ILE A 10 -20.05 -74.81 11.60
C ILE A 10 -20.96 -75.21 12.75
N ALA A 11 -20.57 -74.85 13.97
CA ALA A 11 -21.42 -74.94 15.16
C ALA A 11 -22.55 -73.87 15.12
N PRO A 12 -23.74 -74.18 15.66
CA PRO A 12 -24.93 -73.34 15.52
C PRO A 12 -24.82 -72.05 16.34
N GLN A 13 -25.38 -70.98 15.78
CA GLN A 13 -25.44 -69.65 16.38
C GLN A 13 -26.20 -69.71 17.72
N SER A 14 -25.53 -69.27 18.79
CA SER A 14 -26.15 -68.95 20.05
C SER A 14 -26.48 -67.46 20.08
N ASP A 15 -27.77 -67.14 19.96
CA ASP A 15 -28.31 -65.84 20.32
C ASP A 15 -28.06 -65.61 21.83
N SER A 16 -27.04 -64.81 22.15
CA SER A 16 -26.72 -64.39 23.51
C SER A 16 -26.55 -62.88 23.51
N ASP A 17 -27.40 -62.21 24.30
CA ASP A 17 -27.47 -60.76 24.48
C ASP A 17 -26.09 -60.15 24.82
N GLY A 18 -25.40 -59.65 23.79
CA GLY A 18 -23.98 -59.30 23.81
C GLY A 18 -23.69 -57.86 24.21
N GLU A 19 -24.02 -57.46 25.43
CA GLU A 19 -23.56 -56.16 26.00
C GLU A 19 -22.08 -56.20 26.44
N GLY A 20 -21.44 -57.37 26.50
CA GLY A 20 -20.09 -57.56 27.06
C GLY A 20 -18.94 -57.80 26.06
N ASP A 21 -19.21 -57.96 24.76
CA ASP A 21 -18.17 -58.29 23.77
C ASP A 21 -17.45 -57.04 23.25
N SER A 22 -18.12 -55.90 23.24
CA SER A 22 -17.55 -54.62 22.81
C SER A 22 -16.33 -54.18 23.65
N ASP A 23 -16.35 -54.33 24.98
CA ASP A 23 -15.23 -53.92 25.83
C ASP A 23 -14.02 -54.86 25.71
N LYS A 24 -14.26 -56.18 25.58
CA LYS A 24 -13.18 -57.16 25.36
C LYS A 24 -12.49 -56.95 24.02
N GLU A 25 -13.27 -56.67 22.97
CA GLU A 25 -12.74 -56.34 21.64
C GLU A 25 -11.91 -55.06 21.65
N LEU A 26 -12.33 -54.03 22.39
CA LEU A 26 -11.57 -52.79 22.55
C LEU A 26 -10.25 -53.02 23.30
N GLN A 27 -10.24 -53.85 24.35
CA GLN A 27 -9.02 -54.21 25.07
C GLN A 27 -8.04 -55.00 24.20
N ILE A 28 -8.53 -55.92 23.37
CA ILE A 28 -7.73 -56.68 22.41
C ILE A 28 -7.16 -55.73 21.35
N ALA A 29 -7.98 -54.86 20.74
CA ALA A 29 -7.54 -53.90 19.72
C ALA A 29 -6.53 -52.87 20.25
N LEU A 30 -6.61 -52.50 21.54
CA LEU A 30 -5.62 -51.66 22.21
C LEU A 30 -4.30 -52.41 22.45
N ARG A 31 -4.37 -53.67 22.90
CA ARG A 31 -3.20 -54.54 23.13
C ARG A 31 -2.47 -54.88 21.83
N GLU A 32 -3.23 -55.08 20.75
CA GLU A 32 -2.74 -55.31 19.40
C GLU A 32 -2.29 -54.03 18.69
N GLY A 33 -2.51 -52.85 19.30
CA GLY A 33 -2.04 -51.56 18.80
C GLY A 33 -2.83 -51.01 17.61
N LEU A 34 -4.01 -51.55 17.29
CA LEU A 34 -4.91 -51.01 16.27
C LEU A 34 -5.50 -49.66 16.69
N LEU A 35 -5.66 -49.45 18.00
CA LEU A 35 -6.13 -48.20 18.58
C LEU A 35 -4.95 -47.37 19.07
N LYS A 36 -4.87 -46.11 18.66
CA LYS A 36 -3.92 -45.14 19.23
C LYS A 36 -4.28 -44.88 20.70
N THR A 37 -3.28 -44.93 21.58
CA THR A 37 -3.39 -44.61 23.02
C THR A 37 -3.45 -43.10 23.28
N ASP A 38 -2.71 -42.33 22.49
CA ASP A 38 -2.44 -40.91 22.80
C ASP A 38 -3.39 -39.95 22.09
N LYS A 39 -4.09 -40.40 21.03
CA LYS A 39 -4.92 -39.57 20.14
C LYS A 39 -6.16 -40.33 19.67
N LEU A 40 -7.19 -39.59 19.27
CA LEU A 40 -8.42 -40.16 18.71
C LEU A 40 -8.14 -40.94 17.40
N ASN A 41 -8.77 -42.10 17.27
CA ASN A 41 -8.77 -42.93 16.06
C ASN A 41 -9.85 -42.47 15.09
N TYR A 42 -9.65 -41.30 14.47
CA TYR A 42 -10.50 -40.84 13.39
C TYR A 42 -9.89 -41.17 12.03
N ILE A 43 -10.75 -41.52 11.08
CA ILE A 43 -10.37 -41.88 9.72
C ILE A 43 -10.02 -40.59 8.97
N VAL A 44 -8.72 -40.32 8.81
CA VAL A 44 -8.25 -39.22 7.95
C VAL A 44 -8.24 -39.74 6.51
N PRO A 45 -9.04 -39.16 5.59
CA PRO A 45 -8.91 -39.51 4.19
C PRO A 45 -7.50 -39.14 3.71
N ALA A 46 -6.79 -40.11 3.12
CA ALA A 46 -5.46 -39.87 2.59
C ALA A 46 -5.50 -38.73 1.55
N LYS A 47 -4.51 -37.82 1.60
CA LYS A 47 -4.38 -36.77 0.58
C LYS A 47 -4.17 -37.44 -0.78
N ARG A 48 -4.94 -37.02 -1.79
CA ARG A 48 -4.78 -37.50 -3.16
C ARG A 48 -3.34 -37.21 -3.64
N PRO A 49 -2.70 -38.13 -4.39
CA PRO A 49 -1.36 -37.90 -4.91
C PRO A 49 -1.34 -36.72 -5.89
N ILE A 50 -0.23 -35.98 -5.93
CA ILE A 50 -0.02 -34.88 -6.88
C ILE A 50 0.24 -35.50 -8.25
N ILE A 51 -0.70 -35.34 -9.18
CA ILE A 51 -0.58 -35.87 -10.54
C ILE A 51 0.16 -34.83 -11.39
N ASN A 52 1.35 -35.16 -11.88
CA ASN A 52 2.12 -34.33 -12.81
C ASN A 52 2.25 -35.02 -14.18
N ARG A 53 1.44 -34.61 -15.15
CA ARG A 53 1.40 -35.20 -16.51
C ARG A 53 2.31 -34.44 -17.47
N THR A 54 3.62 -34.56 -17.27
CA THR A 54 4.61 -33.79 -18.05
C THR A 54 4.63 -34.16 -19.55
N ALA A 55 4.31 -35.40 -19.91
CA ALA A 55 4.24 -35.86 -21.30
C ALA A 55 3.12 -35.15 -22.07
N GLU A 56 1.89 -35.19 -21.55
CA GLU A 56 0.72 -34.54 -22.15
C GLU A 56 0.92 -33.02 -22.29
N MET A 57 1.54 -32.38 -21.29
CA MET A 57 1.84 -30.94 -21.35
C MET A 57 2.82 -30.60 -22.48
N ARG A 58 3.83 -31.44 -22.73
CA ARG A 58 4.80 -31.22 -23.82
C ARG A 58 4.16 -31.45 -25.19
N GLU A 59 3.30 -32.45 -25.32
CA GLU A 59 2.53 -32.69 -26.55
C GLU A 59 1.65 -31.48 -26.89
N LYS A 60 0.95 -30.92 -25.90
CA LYS A 60 0.15 -29.71 -26.07
C LYS A 60 0.98 -28.48 -26.43
N VAL A 61 2.15 -28.31 -25.82
CA VAL A 61 3.09 -27.23 -26.19
C VAL A 61 3.53 -27.38 -27.65
N ALA A 62 3.79 -28.61 -28.10
CA ALA A 62 4.15 -28.87 -29.50
C ALA A 62 2.99 -28.60 -30.47
N GLU A 63 1.76 -28.91 -30.08
CA GLU A 63 0.54 -28.59 -30.85
C GLU A 63 0.36 -27.07 -31.03
N PHE A 64 0.62 -26.28 -29.98
CA PHE A 64 0.52 -24.82 -30.04
C PHE A 64 1.72 -24.12 -30.68
N ALA A 65 2.87 -24.80 -30.81
CA ALA A 65 4.10 -24.20 -31.32
C ALA A 65 4.00 -23.90 -32.83
N ARG A 66 3.73 -22.63 -33.16
CA ARG A 66 3.76 -22.13 -34.54
C ARG A 66 5.19 -21.75 -34.93
N LYS A 67 5.65 -22.21 -36.10
CA LYS A 67 6.95 -21.86 -36.68
C LYS A 67 6.84 -20.56 -37.47
N LEU A 68 6.86 -19.42 -36.77
CA LEU A 68 6.79 -18.08 -37.37
C LEU A 68 8.18 -17.43 -37.37
N PRO A 69 8.47 -16.52 -38.33
CA PRO A 69 9.66 -15.69 -38.24
C PRO A 69 9.57 -14.80 -37.00
N TRP A 70 10.71 -14.57 -36.35
CA TRP A 70 10.77 -13.86 -35.07
C TRP A 70 10.16 -12.45 -35.09
N ILE A 71 10.12 -11.79 -36.26
CA ILE A 71 9.53 -10.45 -36.37
C ILE A 71 8.03 -10.43 -36.07
N GLU A 72 7.32 -11.56 -36.23
CA GLU A 72 5.90 -11.66 -35.92
C GLU A 72 5.65 -11.93 -34.44
N THR A 73 6.61 -12.55 -33.75
CA THR A 73 6.49 -12.88 -32.32
C THR A 73 7.10 -11.80 -31.43
N VAL A 74 8.19 -11.17 -31.88
CA VAL A 74 9.00 -10.14 -31.17
C VAL A 74 9.26 -10.53 -29.71
N ASP A 75 9.43 -11.83 -29.46
CA ASP A 75 9.57 -12.40 -28.14
C ASP A 75 11.05 -12.49 -27.75
N VAL A 76 11.40 -12.01 -26.56
CA VAL A 76 12.75 -12.11 -26.03
C VAL A 76 12.72 -12.76 -24.66
N THR A 77 13.42 -13.87 -24.52
CA THR A 77 13.57 -14.56 -23.23
C THR A 77 14.87 -14.13 -22.57
N THR A 78 14.78 -13.57 -21.37
CA THR A 78 15.91 -13.23 -20.50
C THR A 78 15.87 -14.10 -19.25
N LYS A 79 17.06 -14.45 -18.72
CA LYS A 79 17.16 -15.20 -17.46
C LYS A 79 16.79 -14.28 -16.30
N SER A 80 15.85 -14.71 -15.46
CA SER A 80 15.49 -13.99 -14.24
C SER A 80 16.51 -14.26 -13.12
N THR A 81 16.84 -13.21 -12.37
CA THR A 81 17.75 -13.23 -11.21
C THR A 81 17.01 -13.07 -9.88
N LEU A 82 15.69 -13.24 -9.89
CA LEU A 82 14.83 -13.05 -8.72
C LEU A 82 15.12 -14.10 -7.65
N THR A 83 15.48 -13.65 -6.45
CA THR A 83 15.66 -14.50 -5.27
C THR A 83 14.42 -14.43 -4.37
N LYS A 84 14.25 -15.41 -3.48
CA LYS A 84 13.08 -15.49 -2.59
C LYS A 84 12.98 -14.32 -1.62
N GLU A 85 14.11 -13.76 -1.21
CA GLU A 85 14.20 -12.61 -0.29
C GLU A 85 13.71 -11.31 -0.95
N MET A 86 13.95 -11.16 -2.26
CA MET A 86 13.47 -10.02 -3.04
C MET A 86 11.96 -10.05 -3.26
N ILE A 87 11.28 -11.16 -2.96
CA ILE A 87 9.82 -11.25 -3.14
C ILE A 87 9.10 -10.33 -2.15
N ASP A 88 9.61 -10.19 -0.92
CA ASP A 88 8.90 -9.40 0.08
C ASP A 88 9.18 -7.90 -0.04
N ASN A 89 10.32 -7.50 -0.61
CA ASN A 89 10.67 -6.10 -0.85
C ASN A 89 10.25 -5.64 -2.26
N ASP A 90 9.21 -4.80 -2.32
CA ASP A 90 8.67 -4.26 -3.58
C ASP A 90 9.72 -3.49 -4.39
N PHE A 91 10.55 -2.66 -3.75
CA PHE A 91 11.55 -1.86 -4.47
C PHE A 91 12.61 -2.72 -5.17
N ASP A 92 13.13 -3.73 -4.47
CA ASP A 92 14.15 -4.63 -5.03
C ASP A 92 13.53 -5.49 -6.15
N ARG A 93 12.29 -5.92 -5.97
CA ARG A 93 11.54 -6.68 -6.96
C ARG A 93 11.29 -5.87 -8.24
N GLU A 94 10.79 -4.65 -8.10
CA GLU A 94 10.56 -3.73 -9.22
C GLU A 94 11.86 -3.39 -9.95
N MET A 95 12.96 -3.20 -9.21
CA MET A 95 14.28 -3.00 -9.82
C MET A 95 14.70 -4.19 -10.70
N GLN A 96 14.47 -5.43 -10.25
CA GLN A 96 14.79 -6.62 -11.05
C GLN A 96 13.91 -6.73 -12.30
N PHE A 97 12.62 -6.41 -12.20
CA PHE A 97 11.74 -6.37 -13.38
C PHE A 97 12.19 -5.33 -14.39
N TYR A 98 12.58 -4.14 -13.92
CA TYR A 98 13.14 -3.09 -14.76
C TYR A 98 14.40 -3.56 -15.50
N LEU A 99 15.38 -4.12 -14.77
CA LEU A 99 16.63 -4.63 -15.36
C LEU A 99 16.39 -5.77 -16.35
N GLN A 100 15.40 -6.64 -16.07
CA GLN A 100 15.02 -7.72 -16.97
C GLN A 100 14.44 -7.19 -18.27
N ALA A 101 13.58 -6.17 -18.19
CA ALA A 101 13.01 -5.49 -19.36
C ALA A 101 14.09 -4.74 -20.16
N GLU A 102 14.98 -4.01 -19.48
CA GLU A 102 16.10 -3.31 -20.12
C GLU A 102 16.98 -4.26 -20.93
N LYS A 103 17.39 -5.39 -20.34
CA LYS A 103 18.19 -6.43 -21.03
C LYS A 103 17.45 -6.99 -22.25
N ALA A 104 16.13 -7.19 -22.14
CA ALA A 104 15.34 -7.69 -23.27
C ALA A 104 15.31 -6.67 -24.42
N VAL A 105 15.16 -5.38 -24.10
CA VAL A 105 15.23 -4.27 -25.07
C VAL A 105 16.61 -4.19 -25.72
N GLN A 106 17.69 -4.31 -24.94
CA GLN A 106 19.07 -4.31 -25.46
C GLN A 106 19.33 -5.44 -26.47
N ILE A 107 18.63 -6.58 -26.35
CA ILE A 107 18.71 -7.69 -27.31
C ILE A 107 17.80 -7.44 -28.52
N ALA A 108 16.57 -6.94 -28.29
CA ALA A 108 15.56 -6.76 -29.34
C ALA A 108 15.92 -5.63 -30.32
N VAL A 109 16.32 -4.47 -29.80
CA VAL A 109 16.59 -3.26 -30.59
C VAL A 109 17.61 -3.50 -31.71
N PRO A 110 18.83 -4.01 -31.46
CA PRO A 110 19.80 -4.23 -32.54
C PRO A 110 19.30 -5.25 -33.56
N ARG A 111 18.53 -6.26 -33.12
CA ARG A 111 17.94 -7.27 -34.01
C ARG A 111 16.85 -6.68 -34.91
N LEU A 112 16.07 -5.72 -34.42
CA LEU A 112 15.08 -4.99 -35.22
C LEU A 112 15.74 -4.02 -36.21
N LEU A 113 16.78 -3.32 -35.77
CA LEU A 113 17.54 -2.41 -36.63
C LEU A 113 18.24 -3.15 -37.77
N SER A 114 18.80 -4.34 -37.53
CA SER A 114 19.43 -5.16 -38.58
C SER A 114 18.43 -5.67 -39.61
N MET A 115 17.15 -5.80 -39.24
CA MET A 115 16.04 -6.12 -40.16
C MET A 115 15.49 -4.88 -40.89
N GLY A 116 16.04 -3.69 -40.65
CA GLY A 116 15.59 -2.43 -41.26
C GLY A 116 14.32 -1.84 -40.62
N VAL A 117 13.92 -2.31 -39.44
CA VAL A 117 12.72 -1.82 -38.74
C VAL A 117 13.07 -0.58 -37.92
N LYS A 118 12.28 0.49 -38.08
CA LYS A 118 12.42 1.72 -37.30
C LYS A 118 11.80 1.53 -35.91
N VAL A 119 12.63 1.55 -34.88
CA VAL A 119 12.19 1.29 -33.48
C VAL A 119 11.75 2.56 -32.76
N ILE A 120 12.34 3.71 -33.08
CA ILE A 120 12.08 4.97 -32.39
C ILE A 120 10.86 5.66 -32.99
N ARG A 121 9.91 6.07 -32.13
CA ARG A 121 8.79 6.94 -32.52
C ARG A 121 9.30 8.35 -32.83
N PRO A 122 9.11 8.88 -34.05
CA PRO A 122 9.44 10.27 -34.37
C PRO A 122 8.58 11.26 -33.58
N SER A 123 9.13 12.44 -33.25
CA SER A 123 8.39 13.49 -32.54
C SER A 123 7.22 14.07 -33.33
N ASP A 124 7.30 14.02 -34.67
CA ASP A 124 6.29 14.55 -35.60
C ASP A 124 5.26 13.48 -36.04
N TYR A 125 5.24 12.33 -35.37
CA TYR A 125 4.27 11.27 -35.64
C TYR A 125 3.13 11.29 -34.62
N TYR A 126 2.03 11.96 -34.98
CA TYR A 126 0.81 12.07 -34.19
C TYR A 126 -0.16 10.93 -34.53
N ALA A 127 -0.26 9.97 -33.61
CA ALA A 127 -1.21 8.87 -33.65
C ALA A 127 -1.88 8.76 -32.27
N GLU A 128 -3.00 8.03 -32.19
CA GLU A 128 -3.65 7.77 -30.92
C GLU A 128 -2.70 7.02 -29.96
N MET A 129 -2.55 7.56 -28.75
CA MET A 129 -1.70 6.99 -27.70
C MET A 129 -2.56 6.24 -26.69
N ALA A 130 -1.98 5.30 -25.94
CA ALA A 130 -2.71 4.50 -24.95
C ALA A 130 -3.38 5.34 -23.84
N LYS A 131 -2.87 6.54 -23.58
CA LYS A 131 -3.43 7.53 -22.65
C LYS A 131 -3.65 8.84 -23.40
N SER A 132 -4.73 9.55 -23.10
CA SER A 132 -4.99 10.87 -23.67
C SER A 132 -4.10 11.94 -23.05
N ASP A 133 -3.77 12.99 -23.81
CA ASP A 133 -2.95 14.12 -23.31
C ASP A 133 -3.58 14.80 -22.08
N GLY A 134 -4.91 14.90 -22.04
CA GLY A 134 -5.62 15.45 -20.88
C GLY A 134 -5.53 14.56 -19.62
N HIS A 135 -5.22 13.28 -19.76
CA HIS A 135 -4.90 12.41 -18.63
C HIS A 135 -3.44 12.58 -18.20
N MET A 136 -2.49 12.63 -19.15
CA MET A 136 -1.06 12.87 -18.86
C MET A 136 -0.83 14.22 -18.17
N GLN A 137 -1.53 15.29 -18.59
CA GLN A 137 -1.45 16.59 -17.94
C GLN A 137 -1.84 16.52 -16.45
N LYS A 138 -2.85 15.71 -16.10
CA LYS A 138 -3.24 15.51 -14.69
C LYS A 138 -2.21 14.70 -13.91
N GLU A 139 -1.60 13.70 -14.54
CA GLU A 139 -0.52 12.92 -13.94
C GLU A 139 0.72 13.79 -13.67
N ASP A 140 1.07 14.68 -14.61
CA ASP A 140 2.21 15.61 -14.51
C ASP A 140 1.96 16.81 -13.57
N ASP A 141 0.70 17.23 -13.44
CA ASP A 141 0.29 18.23 -12.45
C ASP A 141 0.48 17.72 -11.01
N GLY A 142 0.43 16.41 -10.78
CA GLY A 142 0.70 15.77 -9.49
C GLY A 142 2.09 16.09 -8.91
N PRO A 143 3.19 15.70 -9.59
CA PRO A 143 4.56 15.98 -9.13
C PRO A 143 4.90 17.47 -9.18
N SER A 144 4.40 18.23 -10.17
CA SER A 144 4.67 19.68 -10.22
C SER A 144 3.98 20.44 -9.08
N SER A 145 2.75 20.06 -8.73
CA SER A 145 2.02 20.62 -7.59
C SER A 145 2.61 20.20 -6.25
N SER A 146 3.08 18.94 -6.11
CA SER A 146 3.74 18.47 -4.89
C SER A 146 5.11 19.14 -4.69
N ALA A 147 5.90 19.32 -5.76
CA ALA A 147 7.14 20.09 -5.73
C ALA A 147 6.90 21.56 -5.37
N ASN A 148 5.87 22.20 -5.93
CA ASN A 148 5.47 23.55 -5.55
C ASN A 148 4.95 23.63 -4.11
N LYS A 149 4.26 22.59 -3.62
CA LYS A 149 3.85 22.47 -2.23
C LYS A 149 5.07 22.38 -1.31
N MET A 150 6.04 21.53 -1.60
CA MET A 150 7.29 21.44 -0.82
C MET A 150 8.07 22.77 -0.81
N LYS A 151 8.15 23.48 -1.95
CA LYS A 151 8.74 24.83 -2.00
C LYS A 151 7.98 25.84 -1.14
N ASN A 152 6.64 25.77 -1.13
CA ASN A 152 5.80 26.67 -0.34
C ASN A 152 5.80 26.34 1.17
N PHE A 153 5.98 25.07 1.54
CA PHE A 153 6.07 24.62 2.93
C PHE A 153 7.47 24.83 3.52
N GLY A 154 8.54 24.60 2.75
CA GLY A 154 9.91 24.99 3.11
C GLY A 154 10.10 26.51 3.12
N GLY A 155 9.30 27.22 2.33
CA GLY A 155 9.12 28.67 2.36
C GLY A 155 8.17 29.14 3.47
N SER A 156 8.27 28.60 4.69
CA SER A 156 7.76 29.31 5.86
C SER A 156 8.37 30.71 5.82
N LYS A 157 7.51 31.71 5.59
CA LYS A 157 7.84 33.13 5.66
C LYS A 157 8.18 33.50 7.11
N MET A 158 9.31 33.00 7.60
CA MET A 158 10.04 33.58 8.71
C MET A 158 10.53 34.95 8.19
N GLY A 159 9.85 36.03 8.56
CA GLY A 159 10.37 37.39 8.37
C GLY A 159 9.53 38.35 7.51
N ARG A 160 9.07 37.98 6.30
CA ARG A 160 8.51 39.02 5.37
C ARG A 160 7.23 39.70 5.87
N GLY A 161 6.35 38.97 6.55
CA GLY A 161 5.08 39.52 7.06
C GLY A 161 5.21 40.20 8.43
N PHE A 162 6.18 39.78 9.25
CA PHE A 162 6.37 40.32 10.60
C PHE A 162 7.11 41.65 10.55
N ASP A 163 8.16 41.77 9.72
CA ASP A 163 8.91 43.02 9.59
C ASP A 163 8.13 44.11 8.87
N ALA A 164 7.36 43.78 7.82
CA ALA A 164 6.45 44.75 7.21
C ALA A 164 5.37 45.20 8.22
N LYS A 165 4.88 44.27 9.06
CA LYS A 165 3.95 44.58 10.15
C LYS A 165 4.56 45.46 11.25
N LYS A 166 5.84 45.28 11.52
CA LYS A 166 6.60 46.06 12.50
C LYS A 166 6.90 47.46 11.94
N LYS A 167 7.34 47.54 10.67
CA LYS A 167 7.61 48.78 9.95
C LYS A 167 6.39 49.69 9.83
N TRP A 168 5.23 49.19 9.37
CA TRP A 168 4.04 50.06 9.29
C TRP A 168 3.58 50.53 10.67
N LYS A 169 3.73 49.70 11.71
CA LYS A 169 3.37 50.09 13.07
C LYS A 169 4.31 51.15 13.61
N SER A 170 5.61 50.99 13.35
CA SER A 170 6.59 52.01 13.76
C SER A 170 6.44 53.31 12.97
N GLU A 171 6.08 53.23 11.70
CA GLU A 171 5.87 54.39 10.84
C GLU A 171 4.55 55.11 11.20
N LYS A 172 3.48 54.36 11.48
CA LYS A 172 2.17 54.94 11.84
C LYS A 172 2.10 55.42 13.30
N PHE A 173 2.81 54.78 14.22
CA PHE A 173 2.67 55.00 15.66
C PHE A 173 3.99 55.34 16.39
N GLY A 174 5.10 55.56 15.68
CA GLY A 174 6.41 55.88 16.27
C GLY A 174 7.26 54.65 16.65
N TYR A 175 8.52 54.84 17.06
CA TYR A 175 9.43 53.75 17.46
C TYR A 175 8.82 52.93 18.61
N GLY A 176 8.57 51.62 18.40
CA GLY A 176 7.82 50.78 19.35
C GLY A 176 6.28 50.76 19.15
N GLY A 177 5.80 51.34 18.07
CA GLY A 177 4.39 51.63 17.73
C GLY A 177 3.34 50.62 18.19
N LYS A 178 2.68 50.96 19.29
CA LYS A 178 1.52 50.28 19.87
C LYS A 178 0.24 51.08 19.56
N LYS A 179 -0.86 50.37 19.28
CA LYS A 179 -2.17 50.98 18.97
C LYS A 179 -2.69 51.72 20.21
N LYS A 180 -3.17 52.97 20.02
CA LYS A 180 -3.73 53.86 21.04
C LYS A 180 -4.66 53.06 22.00
N GLY A 181 -4.32 53.02 23.29
CA GLY A 181 -5.01 52.23 24.33
C GLY A 181 -4.18 51.10 24.97
N SER A 182 -2.97 50.83 24.47
CA SER A 182 -2.00 49.95 25.12
C SER A 182 -0.84 50.79 25.69
N LYS A 183 -0.44 50.57 26.95
CA LYS A 183 0.51 51.42 27.71
C LYS A 183 1.80 51.70 26.92
N ARG A 184 2.18 52.99 26.92
CA ARG A 184 3.38 53.57 26.28
C ARG A 184 4.64 52.97 26.88
N ASN A 185 5.57 52.55 26.03
CA ASN A 185 6.98 52.46 26.39
C ASN A 185 7.70 53.33 25.35
N ASP A 186 7.82 54.62 25.64
CA ASP A 186 8.58 55.54 24.80
C ASP A 186 10.07 55.42 25.17
N LYS A 187 10.98 55.76 24.24
CA LYS A 187 12.42 55.66 24.46
C LYS A 187 12.85 56.48 25.69
N ASP A 188 12.24 57.64 25.95
CA ASP A 188 12.57 58.45 27.13
C ASP A 188 11.98 57.91 28.45
N SER A 189 11.22 56.81 28.40
CA SER A 189 10.67 56.14 29.60
C SER A 189 11.69 55.25 30.32
N PHE A 190 12.87 54.97 29.74
CA PHE A 190 13.93 54.22 30.44
C PHE A 190 14.87 55.11 31.27
N GLU A 191 14.86 56.44 31.09
CA GLU A 191 15.82 57.34 31.74
C GLU A 191 15.29 57.96 33.04
N ASN A 192 13.97 57.96 33.26
CA ASN A 192 13.35 58.52 34.46
C ASN A 192 12.79 57.42 35.39
N ILE A 193 13.68 56.64 36.01
CA ILE A 193 13.35 55.78 37.16
C ILE A 193 14.34 56.12 38.27
N ASN A 194 14.28 57.36 38.74
CA ASN A 194 14.83 57.70 40.04
C ASN A 194 13.95 58.75 40.71
N GLU A 195 12.74 58.34 41.10
CA GLU A 195 11.95 58.98 42.16
C GLU A 195 10.70 58.13 42.47
N GLY A 196 10.51 57.79 43.75
CA GLY A 196 9.19 57.79 44.38
C GLY A 196 8.19 56.68 44.02
N ARG A 197 8.33 55.55 44.69
CA ARG A 197 7.31 54.54 45.02
C ARG A 197 5.98 55.16 45.52
N GLU A 198 4.83 54.87 44.91
CA GLU A 198 3.52 54.75 45.62
C GLU A 198 2.55 53.76 44.95
N LYS A 199 1.83 53.01 45.81
CA LYS A 199 0.93 51.86 45.55
C LYS A 199 -0.52 52.33 45.52
N PHE A 200 -1.43 51.66 44.78
CA PHE A 200 -2.82 51.28 45.16
C PHE A 200 -3.32 50.28 44.08
N GLY A 201 -3.87 49.08 44.29
CA GLY A 201 -4.62 48.50 45.41
C GLY A 201 -6.14 48.54 45.13
N GLY A 202 -6.73 47.63 44.35
CA GLY A 202 -7.66 46.62 44.90
C GLY A 202 -8.84 46.20 43.96
N PRO A 203 -9.58 45.10 44.24
CA PRO A 203 -10.19 44.18 43.24
C PRO A 203 -11.71 43.87 43.40
N LYS A 204 -12.30 43.12 42.43
CA LYS A 204 -13.45 42.15 42.46
C LYS A 204 -14.04 42.05 41.03
N GLY A 205 -14.43 40.94 40.38
CA GLY A 205 -14.85 39.59 40.76
C GLY A 205 -16.20 39.32 40.06
N GLY A 206 -16.31 38.39 39.10
CA GLY A 206 -17.57 38.07 38.42
C GLY A 206 -17.46 37.12 37.22
N SER A 207 -17.90 35.88 37.41
CA SER A 207 -17.96 34.72 36.50
C SER A 207 -19.07 34.78 35.43
N GLY A 208 -18.92 33.98 34.36
CA GLY A 208 -20.07 33.41 33.63
C GLY A 208 -20.12 33.72 32.14
N GLY A 209 -19.99 32.69 31.30
CA GLY A 209 -19.96 32.82 29.84
C GLY A 209 -21.33 32.81 29.13
N PHE A 210 -21.23 32.74 27.79
CA PHE A 210 -22.27 32.49 26.78
C PHE A 210 -23.11 33.70 26.31
N ARG A 211 -22.89 34.13 25.06
CA ARG A 211 -23.77 33.85 23.90
C ARG A 211 -23.27 34.57 22.64
N GLY A 212 -23.01 33.79 21.60
CA GLY A 212 -22.67 34.27 20.27
C GLY A 212 -23.81 35.09 19.65
N ARG A 213 -23.45 36.16 18.94
CA ARG A 213 -24.32 36.81 17.97
C ARG A 213 -23.86 36.43 16.57
N GLY A 214 -24.62 35.54 15.94
CA GLY A 214 -24.49 35.22 14.53
C GLY A 214 -24.70 36.46 13.67
N ARG A 215 -23.77 36.70 12.74
CA ARG A 215 -23.97 37.67 11.66
C ARG A 215 -24.82 37.01 10.58
N ALA A 216 -26.05 37.50 10.43
CA ALA A 216 -26.92 37.21 9.32
C ALA A 216 -26.21 37.54 7.99
N ARG A 217 -26.19 36.58 7.07
CA ARG A 217 -25.79 36.75 5.67
C ARG A 217 -26.91 37.53 4.96
N SER A 218 -26.65 38.78 4.60
CA SER A 218 -27.51 39.52 3.68
C SER A 218 -27.31 38.98 2.25
N GLY A 219 -28.34 38.33 1.73
CA GLY A 219 -28.41 37.91 0.33
C GLY A 219 -28.51 39.11 -0.60
N ARG A 220 -27.63 39.16 -1.61
CA ARG A 220 -27.79 40.05 -2.77
C ARG A 220 -28.55 39.29 -3.85
N PHE A 221 -29.86 39.52 -3.91
CA PHE A 221 -30.67 39.25 -5.08
C PHE A 221 -30.35 40.33 -6.13
N ARG A 222 -29.82 39.94 -7.29
CA ARG A 222 -29.75 40.81 -8.47
C ARG A 222 -30.60 40.18 -9.55
N GLY A 223 -31.79 40.73 -9.73
CA GLY A 223 -32.58 40.51 -10.94
C GLY A 223 -31.86 41.09 -12.14
N ARG A 224 -31.90 40.35 -13.24
CA ARG A 224 -31.81 40.89 -14.60
C ARG A 224 -33.03 40.40 -15.36
N ARG A 225 -33.56 41.33 -16.16
CA ARG A 225 -34.65 41.18 -17.11
C ARG A 225 -34.32 40.13 -18.17
#